data_AF-A0A5P8ND62-F1
#
_entry.id   AF-A0A5P8ND62-F1
#
_cell.length_a   1.000
_cell.length_b   1.000
_cell.length_c   1.000
_cell.angle_alpha   90.00
_cell.angle_beta   90.00
_cell.angle_gamma   90.00
#
_symmetry.space_group_name_H-M   'P 1'
#
loop_
_entity.id
_entity.type
_entity.pdbx_description
1 polymer ?
#
loop_
_entity_poly.entity_id
_entity_poly.type
_entity_poly.pdbx_seq_one_letter_code
_entity_poly.pdbx_strand_id
1 'polypeptide(L)'
;MKKLGYIIICICTLTYSNVFSETSSLICNSSDGYELYECRVKNTCSPYKPQPIFFQTKEYKNYDTQTPEYKKAQEEKRKQQTSIENIGDTVADFINFGDDLNIAKNIYKNNMNNIYKCAIIGVQEKSLRATKQLLANNSYLKSKIQSKIESQIGKLTRITGSLKCNQSNDNNSVQKLQVLKQTSYETCKYNSYLEYLRERNSHIKNIIQYNEDLEKLSNKNSINNKIISTNQEEYNLSTIINLEKSKKNEIDEEIKRAYKIFPIAYHAYSEYENNFSIHILLELLREDFIAFRKNYHKTINPINQVGYKIINAMKK
;
A
#
# COMPACT_ATOMS: atom_id res chain seq x y z
N MET A 1 10.63 -40.40 -32.44
CA MET A 1 9.35 -41.07 -32.16
C MET A 1 9.18 -41.21 -30.65
N LYS A 2 7.99 -40.84 -30.14
CA LYS A 2 7.41 -41.08 -28.78
C LYS A 2 8.21 -40.54 -27.58
N LYS A 3 7.82 -39.41 -26.94
CA LYS A 3 6.64 -39.06 -26.11
C LYS A 3 6.59 -39.71 -24.71
N LEU A 4 6.12 -38.86 -23.79
CA LEU A 4 5.72 -39.02 -22.39
C LEU A 4 6.86 -38.96 -21.36
N GLY A 5 6.85 -38.07 -20.37
CA GLY A 5 5.80 -37.16 -19.91
C GLY A 5 5.77 -37.18 -18.39
N TYR A 6 6.50 -36.25 -17.77
CA TYR A 6 6.24 -35.85 -16.39
C TYR A 6 6.27 -34.33 -16.33
N ILE A 7 5.09 -33.77 -16.59
CA ILE A 7 4.74 -32.43 -16.18
C ILE A 7 4.61 -32.50 -14.65
N ILE A 8 5.63 -32.03 -13.94
CA ILE A 8 5.48 -31.69 -12.51
C ILE A 8 4.64 -30.42 -12.49
N ILE A 9 3.33 -30.61 -12.36
CA ILE A 9 2.42 -29.59 -11.88
C ILE A 9 2.83 -29.33 -10.42
N CYS A 10 3.71 -28.35 -10.22
CA CYS A 10 3.84 -27.68 -8.93
C CYS A 10 2.57 -26.84 -8.75
N ILE A 11 1.52 -27.49 -8.25
CA ILE A 11 0.45 -26.81 -7.54
C ILE A 11 1.12 -26.16 -6.33
N CYS A 12 1.54 -24.90 -6.50
CA CYS A 12 1.70 -23.98 -5.39
C CYS A 12 0.30 -23.67 -4.87
N THR A 13 -0.30 -24.62 -4.14
CA THR A 13 -1.25 -24.30 -3.08
C THR A 13 -0.52 -23.36 -2.14
N LEU A 14 -0.80 -22.06 -2.30
CA LEU A 14 -0.55 -21.02 -1.32
C LEU A 14 -1.33 -21.41 -0.06
N THR A 15 -0.75 -22.30 0.74
CA THR A 15 -1.06 -22.39 2.15
C THR A 15 -0.67 -21.04 2.73
N TYR A 16 -1.68 -20.26 3.10
CA TYR A 16 -1.57 -19.15 4.04
C TYR A 16 -0.92 -19.68 5.32
N SER A 17 0.39 -19.68 5.37
CA SER A 17 1.15 -20.06 6.55
C SER A 17 2.07 -18.89 6.91
N ASN A 18 1.58 -18.04 7.81
CA ASN A 18 2.34 -17.46 8.91
C ASN A 18 3.76 -16.96 8.61
N VAL A 19 3.97 -16.18 7.55
CA VAL A 19 5.25 -15.47 7.33
C VAL A 19 5.42 -14.27 8.28
N PHE A 20 4.57 -14.14 9.30
CA PHE A 20 4.64 -13.07 10.32
C PHE A 20 4.81 -13.56 11.76
N SER A 21 5.03 -14.85 12.01
CA SER A 21 5.38 -15.31 13.35
C SER A 21 6.83 -15.74 13.41
N GLU A 22 7.51 -15.31 14.47
CA GLU A 22 8.83 -15.76 14.90
C GLU A 22 10.00 -15.18 14.09
N THR A 23 10.45 -13.97 14.46
CA THR A 23 11.85 -13.73 14.84
C THR A 23 12.06 -12.31 15.37
N SER A 24 12.83 -12.24 16.47
CA SER A 24 13.35 -11.06 17.18
C SER A 24 12.42 -10.37 18.18
N SER A 25 12.29 -11.05 19.32
CA SER A 25 12.09 -10.47 20.65
C SER A 25 13.20 -9.46 21.00
N LEU A 26 13.13 -8.25 20.45
CA LEU A 26 13.65 -7.06 21.13
C LEU A 26 12.44 -6.42 21.79
N ILE A 27 12.32 -6.79 23.05
CA ILE A 27 11.16 -6.62 23.91
C ILE A 27 10.81 -5.13 24.01
N CYS A 28 9.78 -4.68 23.28
CA CYS A 28 9.19 -3.34 23.43
C CYS A 28 8.31 -3.22 24.69
N ASN A 29 8.46 -4.12 25.69
CA ASN A 29 7.55 -4.22 26.84
C ASN A 29 7.57 -3.00 27.78
N SER A 30 8.52 -2.07 27.61
CA SER A 30 8.59 -0.84 28.42
C SER A 30 8.04 0.40 27.71
N SER A 31 7.69 0.30 26.43
CA SER A 31 7.17 1.43 25.65
C SER A 31 5.65 1.37 25.60
N ASP A 32 4.98 2.48 25.93
CA ASP A 32 3.54 2.67 25.75
C ASP A 32 3.26 3.77 24.70
N GLY A 33 2.01 3.82 24.22
CA GLY A 33 1.58 4.86 23.29
C GLY A 33 2.41 4.93 22.01
N TYR A 34 2.75 6.14 21.56
CA TYR A 34 3.45 6.32 20.28
C TYR A 34 4.89 5.78 20.28
N GLU A 35 5.56 5.74 21.44
CA GLU A 35 6.92 5.19 21.55
C GLU A 35 6.94 3.68 21.24
N LEU A 36 5.83 2.99 21.53
CA LEU A 36 5.67 1.59 21.15
C LEU A 36 5.61 1.42 19.63
N TYR A 37 4.94 2.33 18.91
CA TYR A 37 4.96 2.36 17.45
C TYR A 37 6.39 2.55 16.94
N GLU A 38 7.14 3.52 17.46
CA GLU A 38 8.52 3.76 17.04
C GLU A 38 9.42 2.55 17.32
N CYS A 39 9.26 1.91 18.48
CA CYS A 39 9.97 0.68 18.83
C CYS A 39 9.66 -0.47 17.85
N ARG A 40 8.38 -0.69 17.54
CA ARG A 40 7.95 -1.72 16.57
C ARG A 40 8.48 -1.44 15.17
N VAL A 41 8.45 -0.19 14.72
CA VAL A 41 9.04 0.18 13.41
C VAL A 41 10.53 -0.13 13.39
N LYS A 42 11.26 0.25 14.44
CA LYS A 42 12.71 0.05 14.53
C LYS A 42 13.11 -1.42 14.63
N ASN A 43 12.39 -2.22 15.42
CA ASN A 43 12.80 -3.58 15.73
C ASN A 43 12.13 -4.63 14.84
N THR A 44 10.85 -4.43 14.49
CA THR A 44 10.06 -5.41 13.72
C THR A 44 10.04 -5.09 12.24
N CYS A 45 9.97 -3.82 11.84
CA CYS A 45 9.85 -3.46 10.43
C CYS A 45 11.19 -3.31 9.72
N SER A 46 12.27 -2.97 10.42
CA SER A 46 13.61 -2.75 9.84
C SER A 46 14.14 -3.85 8.90
N PRO A 47 13.90 -5.16 9.12
CA PRO A 47 14.33 -6.21 8.19
C PRO A 47 13.80 -6.05 6.76
N TYR A 48 12.64 -5.40 6.61
CA TYR A 48 12.02 -5.14 5.32
C TYR A 48 12.48 -3.83 4.68
N LYS A 49 13.25 -2.99 5.39
CA LYS A 49 13.64 -1.68 4.89
C LYS A 49 14.46 -1.84 3.60
N PRO A 50 13.97 -1.33 2.46
CA PRO A 50 14.60 -1.54 1.17
C PRO A 50 15.89 -0.72 1.06
N GLN A 51 16.86 -1.25 0.33
CA GLN A 51 18.06 -0.56 -0.09
C GLN A 51 18.28 -0.91 -1.57
N PRO A 52 18.10 0.03 -2.52
CA PRO A 52 17.68 1.43 -2.32
C PRO A 52 16.16 1.59 -2.10
N ILE A 53 15.74 2.71 -1.51
CA ILE A 53 14.34 3.12 -1.33
C ILE A 53 13.84 3.74 -2.62
N PHE A 54 12.76 3.25 -3.26
CA PHE A 54 12.20 3.85 -4.50
C PHE A 54 11.49 5.18 -4.28
N PHE A 55 10.85 5.33 -3.14
CA PHE A 55 10.05 6.51 -2.79
C PHE A 55 10.15 6.79 -1.30
N GLN A 56 10.45 8.04 -0.93
CA GLN A 56 10.46 8.44 0.48
C GLN A 56 9.01 8.55 0.99
N THR A 57 8.61 7.59 1.82
CA THR A 57 7.26 7.54 2.40
C THR A 57 7.06 8.69 3.38
N LYS A 58 5.86 9.28 3.41
CA LYS A 58 5.47 10.18 4.49
C LYS A 58 5.39 9.40 5.80
N GLU A 59 5.78 10.05 6.89
CA GLU A 59 5.71 9.48 8.23
C GLU A 59 4.30 9.62 8.81
N TYR A 60 3.92 8.63 9.61
CA TYR A 60 2.78 8.74 10.52
C TYR A 60 3.22 9.63 11.67
N LYS A 61 2.42 10.63 12.04
CA LYS A 61 2.81 11.61 13.05
C LYS A 61 2.49 11.11 14.45
N ASN A 62 3.29 11.55 15.43
CA ASN A 62 2.88 11.51 16.82
C ASN A 62 1.80 12.58 17.04
N TYR A 63 0.62 12.16 17.49
CA TYR A 63 -0.47 13.09 17.79
C TYR A 63 -0.52 13.47 19.27
N ASP A 64 0.20 12.75 20.14
CA ASP A 64 0.38 13.11 21.56
C ASP A 64 1.24 14.39 21.72
N THR A 65 1.85 14.88 20.64
CA THR A 65 2.67 16.10 20.62
C THR A 65 1.92 17.39 20.30
N GLN A 66 0.58 17.41 20.24
CA GLN A 66 -0.16 18.68 20.10
C GLN A 66 -0.35 19.46 21.41
N THR A 67 -0.01 18.90 22.57
CA THR A 67 0.14 19.69 23.79
C THR A 67 1.26 19.13 24.68
N PRO A 68 2.25 19.94 25.08
CA PRO A 68 3.20 19.62 26.16
C PRO A 68 2.51 19.17 27.46
N GLU A 69 1.23 19.51 27.63
CA GLU A 69 0.37 19.04 28.71
C GLU A 69 0.06 17.54 28.65
N TYR A 70 -0.02 16.89 27.49
CA TYR A 70 -0.36 15.46 27.42
C TYR A 70 0.77 14.56 27.98
N LYS A 71 2.04 14.90 27.69
CA LYS A 71 3.19 14.20 28.28
C LYS A 71 3.29 14.42 29.79
N LYS A 72 3.04 15.65 30.27
CA LYS A 72 2.93 15.94 31.71
C LYS A 72 1.75 15.21 32.34
N ALA A 73 0.61 15.13 31.67
CA ALA A 73 -0.59 14.44 32.15
C ALA A 73 -0.41 12.91 32.18
N GLN A 74 0.34 12.28 31.28
CA GLN A 74 0.68 10.85 31.39
C GLN A 74 1.63 10.57 32.55
N GLU A 75 2.63 11.43 32.76
CA GLU A 75 3.60 11.33 33.85
C GLU A 75 2.99 11.68 35.22
N GLU A 76 1.99 12.58 35.26
CA GLU A 76 1.14 12.87 36.40
C GLU A 76 0.04 11.82 36.61
N LYS A 77 -0.55 11.23 35.57
CA LYS A 77 -1.53 10.10 35.68
C LYS A 77 -0.89 8.83 36.22
N ARG A 78 0.39 8.56 35.91
CA ARG A 78 1.18 7.51 36.59
C ARG A 78 1.41 7.80 38.08
N LYS A 79 1.36 9.08 38.50
CA LYS A 79 1.47 9.51 39.89
C LYS A 79 0.11 9.70 40.59
N GLN A 80 -0.96 9.93 39.84
CA GLN A 80 -2.32 10.22 40.30
C GLN A 80 -3.30 9.12 39.91
N GLN A 81 -3.03 7.89 40.31
CA GLN A 81 -4.03 6.81 40.28
C GLN A 81 -5.17 7.04 41.32
N THR A 82 -5.41 8.29 41.73
CA THR A 82 -6.23 8.68 42.89
C THR A 82 -7.05 9.97 42.73
N SER A 83 -7.04 10.70 41.61
CA SER A 83 -7.87 11.92 41.46
C SER A 83 -8.72 11.96 40.18
N ILE A 84 -10.03 12.16 40.38
CA ILE A 84 -11.16 12.02 39.43
C ILE A 84 -11.29 13.21 38.46
N GLU A 85 -10.46 14.26 38.57
CA GLU A 85 -10.75 15.57 37.96
C GLU A 85 -10.49 15.70 36.43
N ASN A 86 -9.80 14.76 35.76
CA ASN A 86 -9.39 14.94 34.33
C ASN A 86 -10.11 14.01 33.32
N ILE A 87 -11.30 13.51 33.66
CA ILE A 87 -12.02 12.53 32.81
C ILE A 87 -12.70 13.22 31.62
N GLY A 88 -13.25 14.42 31.80
CA GLY A 88 -13.95 15.16 30.76
C GLY A 88 -13.09 15.44 29.52
N ASP A 89 -11.86 15.91 29.74
CA ASP A 89 -10.93 16.22 28.64
C ASP A 89 -10.49 14.96 27.89
N THR A 90 -10.29 13.85 28.60
CA THR A 90 -9.91 12.56 27.98
C THR A 90 -11.03 11.99 27.09
N VAL A 91 -12.29 12.26 27.45
CA VAL A 91 -13.47 11.85 26.65
C VAL A 91 -13.69 12.79 25.47
N ALA A 92 -13.49 14.10 25.63
CA ALA A 92 -13.55 15.05 24.52
C ALA A 92 -12.48 14.76 23.45
N ASP A 93 -11.24 14.49 23.88
CA ASP A 93 -10.14 14.07 22.99
C ASP A 93 -10.45 12.76 22.26
N PHE A 94 -11.17 11.84 22.91
CA PHE A 94 -11.63 10.61 22.28
C PHE A 94 -12.72 10.86 21.23
N ILE A 95 -13.65 11.77 21.48
CA ILE A 95 -14.74 12.05 20.55
C ILE A 95 -14.20 12.78 19.31
N ASN A 96 -13.27 13.72 19.50
CA ASN A 96 -12.54 14.41 18.44
C ASN A 96 -11.57 13.51 17.65
N PHE A 97 -11.35 12.26 18.07
CA PHE A 97 -10.52 11.24 17.40
C PHE A 97 -11.08 10.74 16.06
N GLY A 98 -12.21 11.26 15.57
CA GLY A 98 -12.88 10.82 14.33
C GLY A 98 -12.01 10.91 13.05
N ASP A 99 -10.90 11.64 13.09
CA ASP A 99 -10.08 11.94 11.90
C ASP A 99 -8.78 11.11 11.77
N ASP A 100 -8.27 10.49 12.84
CA ASP A 100 -6.91 9.92 12.85
C ASP A 100 -6.78 8.66 11.99
N LEU A 101 -7.75 7.76 12.08
CA LEU A 101 -7.79 6.56 11.25
C LEU A 101 -7.90 6.92 9.76
N ASN A 102 -8.67 7.96 9.43
CA ASN A 102 -8.85 8.43 8.05
C ASN A 102 -7.57 9.08 7.51
N ILE A 103 -6.88 9.86 8.33
CA ILE A 103 -5.56 10.42 7.97
C ILE A 103 -4.56 9.28 7.72
N ALA A 104 -4.49 8.28 8.61
CA ALA A 104 -3.60 7.14 8.48
C ALA A 104 -3.88 6.34 7.20
N LYS A 105 -5.16 6.05 6.91
CA LYS A 105 -5.61 5.40 5.66
C LYS A 105 -5.13 6.16 4.43
N ASN A 106 -5.26 7.49 4.44
CA ASN A 106 -4.84 8.35 3.33
C ASN A 106 -3.31 8.38 3.17
N ILE A 107 -2.55 8.44 4.27
CA ILE A 107 -1.09 8.37 4.23
C ILE A 107 -0.64 7.03 3.63
N TYR A 108 -1.16 5.91 4.14
CA TYR A 108 -0.82 4.58 3.65
C TYR A 108 -1.15 4.41 2.17
N LYS A 109 -2.37 4.78 1.76
CA LYS A 109 -2.80 4.74 0.35
C LYS A 109 -1.87 5.55 -0.54
N ASN A 110 -1.49 6.76 -0.14
CA ASN A 110 -0.61 7.62 -0.91
C ASN A 110 0.82 7.06 -0.98
N ASN A 111 1.35 6.56 0.13
CA ASN A 111 2.66 5.93 0.18
C ASN A 111 2.71 4.71 -0.76
N MET A 112 1.76 3.78 -0.63
CA MET A 112 1.67 2.58 -1.48
C MET A 112 1.52 2.93 -2.96
N ASN A 113 0.64 3.88 -3.30
CA ASN A 113 0.46 4.32 -4.69
C ASN A 113 1.74 4.91 -5.28
N ASN A 114 2.48 5.71 -4.51
CA ASN A 114 3.70 6.32 -5.00
C ASN A 114 4.84 5.31 -5.11
N ILE A 115 4.94 4.34 -4.19
CA ILE A 115 5.88 3.21 -4.30
C ILE A 115 5.64 2.46 -5.61
N TYR A 116 4.40 2.04 -5.88
CA TYR A 116 4.08 1.33 -7.13
C TYR A 116 4.25 2.19 -8.38
N LYS A 117 3.88 3.48 -8.35
CA LYS A 117 4.11 4.39 -9.48
C LYS A 117 5.60 4.51 -9.82
N CYS A 118 6.45 4.73 -8.81
CA CYS A 118 7.89 4.80 -9.02
C CYS A 118 8.46 3.48 -9.55
N ALA A 119 7.99 2.35 -9.01
CA ALA A 119 8.39 1.04 -9.49
C ALA A 119 7.98 0.77 -10.94
N ILE A 120 6.74 1.13 -11.31
CA ILE A 120 6.23 1.02 -12.68
C ILE A 120 7.11 1.85 -13.62
N ILE A 121 7.32 3.13 -13.32
CA ILE A 121 8.17 4.01 -14.15
C ILE A 121 9.58 3.43 -14.29
N GLY A 122 10.14 2.88 -13.21
CA GLY A 122 11.44 2.21 -13.22
C GLY A 122 11.51 1.00 -14.16
N VAL A 123 10.48 0.13 -14.14
CA VAL A 123 10.37 -1.00 -15.09
C VAL A 123 10.28 -0.48 -16.52
N GLN A 124 9.48 0.58 -16.73
CA GLN A 124 9.27 1.13 -18.05
C GLN A 124 10.56 1.68 -18.66
N GLU A 125 11.28 2.48 -17.89
CA GLU A 125 12.54 3.07 -18.29
C GLU A 125 13.61 2.00 -18.53
N LYS A 126 13.73 1.01 -17.64
CA LYS A 126 14.67 -0.11 -17.79
C LYS A 126 14.40 -0.90 -19.08
N SER A 127 13.14 -1.21 -19.34
CA SER A 127 12.74 -1.97 -20.52
C SER A 127 12.99 -1.19 -21.82
N LEU A 128 12.64 0.10 -21.87
CA LEU A 128 12.91 0.95 -23.03
C LEU A 128 14.42 1.11 -23.30
N ARG A 129 15.24 1.23 -22.26
CA ARG A 129 16.71 1.27 -22.38
C ARG A 129 17.27 -0.05 -22.90
N ALA A 130 16.77 -1.19 -22.41
CA ALA A 130 17.14 -2.51 -22.93
C ALA A 130 16.75 -2.67 -24.42
N THR A 131 15.54 -2.25 -24.80
CA THR A 131 15.11 -2.23 -26.21
C THR A 131 16.02 -1.35 -27.06
N LYS A 132 16.39 -0.15 -26.58
CA LYS A 132 17.33 0.74 -27.29
C LYS A 132 18.68 0.06 -27.53
N GLN A 133 19.20 -0.68 -26.56
CA GLN A 133 20.46 -1.43 -26.70
C GLN A 133 20.33 -2.57 -27.72
N LEU A 134 19.25 -3.35 -27.68
CA LEU A 134 19.00 -4.42 -28.65
C LEU A 134 18.88 -3.89 -30.09
N LEU A 135 18.28 -2.71 -30.27
CA LEU A 135 18.16 -2.06 -31.57
C LEU A 135 19.47 -1.50 -32.11
N ALA A 136 20.52 -1.34 -31.28
CA ALA A 136 21.79 -0.75 -31.70
C ALA A 136 22.44 -1.52 -32.87
N ASN A 137 22.21 -2.82 -32.95
CA ASN A 137 22.76 -3.72 -33.96
C ASN A 137 21.94 -3.78 -35.27
N ASN A 138 20.78 -3.12 -35.34
CA ASN A 138 19.92 -3.10 -36.53
C ASN A 138 19.68 -1.65 -37.01
N SER A 139 20.46 -1.20 -37.99
CA SER A 139 20.43 0.18 -38.50
C SER A 139 19.06 0.60 -39.06
N TYR A 140 18.34 -0.33 -39.70
CA TYR A 140 17.01 -0.09 -40.24
C TYR A 140 15.96 0.15 -39.14
N LEU A 141 15.89 -0.72 -38.14
CA LEU A 141 14.94 -0.55 -37.03
C LEU A 141 15.32 0.64 -36.14
N LYS A 142 16.62 0.87 -35.94
CA LYS A 142 17.15 2.00 -35.19
C LYS A 142 16.66 3.33 -35.75
N SER A 143 16.78 3.55 -37.06
CA SER A 143 16.37 4.82 -37.69
C SER A 143 14.85 5.09 -37.59
N LYS A 144 14.03 4.04 -37.51
CA LYS A 144 12.57 4.16 -37.37
C LYS A 144 12.06 4.36 -35.95
N ILE A 145 12.70 3.69 -34.97
CA ILE A 145 12.12 3.52 -33.62
C ILE A 145 12.86 4.34 -32.56
N GLN A 146 14.12 4.68 -32.78
CA GLN A 146 14.96 5.30 -31.75
C GLN A 146 14.38 6.62 -31.21
N SER A 147 13.86 7.49 -32.07
CA SER A 147 13.27 8.78 -31.65
C SER A 147 12.04 8.60 -30.77
N LYS A 148 11.21 7.58 -31.04
CA LYS A 148 10.04 7.24 -30.22
C LYS A 148 10.46 6.74 -28.83
N ILE A 149 11.45 5.85 -28.77
CA ILE A 149 12.01 5.35 -27.51
C ILE A 149 12.61 6.49 -26.68
N GLU A 150 13.42 7.35 -27.29
CA GLU A 150 14.05 8.49 -26.60
C GLU A 150 13.01 9.49 -26.09
N SER A 151 11.97 9.76 -26.87
CA SER A 151 10.84 10.59 -26.43
C SER A 151 10.12 10.00 -25.21
N GLN A 152 9.85 8.68 -25.22
CA GLN A 152 9.21 8.02 -24.08
C GLN A 152 10.11 8.00 -22.84
N ILE A 153 11.41 7.70 -22.99
CA ILE A 153 12.38 7.79 -21.88
C ILE A 153 12.38 9.22 -21.30
N GLY A 154 12.45 10.25 -22.15
CA GLY A 154 12.44 11.64 -21.71
C GLY A 154 11.17 12.04 -20.95
N LYS A 155 10.00 11.52 -21.37
CA LYS A 155 8.73 11.70 -20.63
C LYS A 155 8.79 11.04 -19.25
N LEU A 156 9.26 9.79 -19.19
CA LEU A 156 9.37 9.04 -17.94
C LEU A 156 10.33 9.73 -16.96
N THR A 157 11.50 10.19 -17.42
CA THR A 157 12.47 10.91 -16.58
C THR A 157 11.88 12.17 -15.94
N ARG A 158 11.02 12.92 -16.67
CA ARG A 158 10.32 14.09 -16.09
C ARG A 158 9.34 13.68 -14.99
N ILE A 159 8.61 12.58 -15.18
CA ILE A 159 7.67 12.06 -14.18
C ILE A 159 8.43 11.54 -12.95
N THR A 160 9.56 10.86 -13.14
CA THR A 160 10.45 10.41 -12.05
C THR A 160 10.89 11.60 -11.19
N GLY A 161 11.29 12.71 -11.82
CA GLY A 161 11.71 13.93 -11.12
C GLY A 161 10.58 14.60 -10.34
N SER A 162 9.38 14.71 -10.92
CA SER A 162 8.23 15.33 -10.24
C SER A 162 7.71 14.51 -9.05
N LEU A 163 7.72 13.18 -9.17
CA LEU A 163 7.35 12.27 -8.09
C LEU A 163 8.47 12.03 -7.08
N LYS A 164 9.68 12.57 -7.29
CA LYS A 164 10.87 12.33 -6.46
C LYS A 164 11.15 10.84 -6.26
N CYS A 165 11.00 10.07 -7.34
CA CYS A 165 11.35 8.65 -7.34
C CYS A 165 12.87 8.51 -7.33
N ASN A 166 13.40 7.69 -6.43
CA ASN A 166 14.81 7.33 -6.45
C ASN A 166 15.01 6.18 -7.45
N GLN A 167 16.01 6.32 -8.31
CA GLN A 167 16.38 5.24 -9.22
C GLN A 167 17.34 4.28 -8.51
N SER A 168 17.06 2.99 -8.62
CA SER A 168 18.04 1.96 -8.28
C SER A 168 19.06 1.90 -9.41
N ASN A 169 20.33 2.19 -9.11
CA ASN A 169 21.44 2.05 -10.05
C ASN A 169 21.86 0.58 -10.28
N ASP A 170 21.26 -0.37 -9.55
CA ASP A 170 21.60 -1.78 -9.67
C ASP A 170 20.89 -2.44 -10.85
N ASN A 171 21.63 -2.58 -11.96
CA ASN A 171 21.19 -3.28 -13.17
C ASN A 171 20.76 -4.74 -12.92
N ASN A 172 21.33 -5.38 -11.89
CA ASN A 172 21.14 -6.80 -11.57
C ASN A 172 20.07 -7.09 -10.50
N SER A 173 19.52 -6.08 -9.83
CA SER A 173 18.48 -6.31 -8.83
C SER A 173 17.12 -6.56 -9.52
N VAL A 174 16.44 -7.65 -9.12
CA VAL A 174 15.04 -7.90 -9.50
C VAL A 174 14.20 -6.82 -8.82
N GLN A 175 13.58 -5.92 -9.60
CA GLN A 175 12.82 -4.78 -9.03
C GLN A 175 11.68 -5.28 -8.15
N LYS A 176 11.04 -6.42 -8.49
CA LYS A 176 10.10 -7.16 -7.62
C LYS A 176 10.53 -7.31 -6.19
N LEU A 177 11.78 -7.76 -5.95
CA LEU A 177 12.23 -8.01 -4.57
C LEU A 177 12.30 -6.71 -3.78
N GLN A 178 12.76 -5.64 -4.41
CA GLN A 178 12.85 -4.34 -3.76
C GLN A 178 11.47 -3.74 -3.52
N VAL A 179 10.53 -3.91 -4.46
CA VAL A 179 9.14 -3.47 -4.30
C VAL A 179 8.47 -4.26 -3.19
N LEU A 180 8.68 -5.58 -3.15
CA LEU A 180 8.20 -6.44 -2.06
C LEU A 180 8.72 -5.95 -0.71
N LYS A 181 10.04 -5.72 -0.59
CA LYS A 181 10.65 -5.19 0.64
C LYS A 181 10.05 -3.85 1.04
N GLN A 182 9.99 -2.89 0.12
CA GLN A 182 9.48 -1.55 0.41
C GLN A 182 8.00 -1.55 0.81
N THR A 183 7.17 -2.28 0.08
CA THR A 183 5.74 -2.38 0.38
C THR A 183 5.52 -3.14 1.69
N SER A 184 6.29 -4.19 1.97
CA SER A 184 6.24 -4.90 3.26
C SER A 184 6.64 -3.99 4.42
N TYR A 185 7.68 -3.17 4.24
CA TYR A 185 8.12 -2.18 5.22
C TYR A 185 7.01 -1.17 5.52
N GLU A 186 6.37 -0.63 4.48
CA GLU A 186 5.29 0.35 4.64
C GLU A 186 4.02 -0.27 5.26
N THR A 187 3.65 -1.48 4.86
CA THR A 187 2.54 -2.23 5.49
C THR A 187 2.85 -2.53 6.96
N CYS A 188 4.09 -2.91 7.31
CA CYS A 188 4.51 -3.14 8.69
C CYS A 188 4.43 -1.86 9.54
N LYS A 189 4.91 -0.72 9.02
CA LYS A 189 4.78 0.59 9.67
C LYS A 189 3.32 0.94 9.91
N TYR A 190 2.50 0.79 8.87
CA TYR A 190 1.07 1.11 8.95
C TYR A 190 0.35 0.24 9.98
N ASN A 191 0.59 -1.08 9.96
CA ASN A 191 0.04 -1.99 10.96
C ASN A 191 0.48 -1.60 12.38
N SER A 192 1.76 -1.30 12.58
CA SER A 192 2.27 -0.86 13.87
C SER A 192 1.59 0.43 14.36
N TYR A 193 1.25 1.34 13.43
CA TYR A 193 0.53 2.57 13.76
C TYR A 193 -0.95 2.31 14.09
N LEU A 194 -1.63 1.44 13.33
CA LEU A 194 -3.01 1.04 13.63
C LEU A 194 -3.14 0.35 15.00
N GLU A 195 -2.15 -0.46 15.34
CA GLU A 195 -2.03 -1.08 16.66
C GLU A 195 -1.89 -0.03 17.78
N TYR A 196 -1.09 1.03 17.55
CA TYR A 196 -1.02 2.17 18.46
C TYR A 196 -2.39 2.85 18.64
N LEU A 197 -3.12 3.11 17.55
CA LEU A 197 -4.48 3.68 17.63
C LEU A 197 -5.43 2.76 18.41
N ARG A 198 -5.28 1.43 18.25
CA ARG A 198 -6.09 0.43 18.95
C ARG A 198 -5.81 0.42 20.45
N GLU A 199 -4.55 0.48 20.85
CA GLU A 199 -4.13 0.53 22.25
C GLU A 199 -4.66 1.80 22.93
N ARG A 200 -4.52 2.95 22.27
CA ARG A 200 -5.08 4.23 22.74
C ARG A 200 -6.60 4.13 22.99
N ASN A 201 -7.34 3.50 22.08
CA ASN A 201 -8.78 3.24 22.28
C ASN A 201 -9.05 2.33 23.50
N SER A 202 -8.19 1.34 23.76
CA SER A 202 -8.35 0.45 24.93
C SER A 202 -8.10 1.13 26.27
N HIS A 203 -7.21 2.13 26.34
CA HIS A 203 -7.01 2.90 27.57
C HIS A 203 -8.27 3.66 27.99
N ILE A 204 -9.04 4.13 27.01
CA ILE A 204 -10.30 4.85 27.24
C ILE A 204 -11.36 3.92 27.82
N LYS A 205 -11.43 2.67 27.34
CA LYS A 205 -12.28 1.63 27.93
C LYS A 205 -11.95 1.40 29.41
N ASN A 206 -10.67 1.32 29.78
CA ASN A 206 -10.27 1.09 31.18
C ASN A 206 -10.69 2.27 32.09
N ILE A 207 -10.57 3.51 31.60
CA ILE A 207 -11.04 4.70 32.32
C ILE A 207 -12.56 4.68 32.49
N ILE A 208 -13.30 4.28 31.44
CA ILE A 208 -14.76 4.14 31.50
C ILE A 208 -15.17 3.09 32.55
N GLN A 209 -14.58 1.91 32.50
CA GLN A 209 -14.93 0.79 33.38
C GLN A 209 -14.59 1.07 34.85
N TYR A 210 -13.45 1.71 35.11
CA TYR A 210 -13.06 2.14 36.45
C TYR A 210 -14.11 3.10 37.07
N ASN A 211 -14.68 4.00 36.27
CA ASN A 211 -15.73 4.91 36.74
C ASN A 211 -17.05 4.17 37.04
N GLU A 212 -17.44 3.20 36.20
CA GLU A 212 -18.62 2.38 36.47
C GLU A 212 -18.51 1.64 37.80
N ASP A 213 -17.33 1.10 38.10
CA ASP A 213 -17.10 0.32 39.31
C ASP A 213 -17.04 1.20 40.56
N LEU A 214 -16.46 2.41 40.47
CA LEU A 214 -16.52 3.41 41.55
C LEU A 214 -17.96 3.86 41.86
N GLU A 215 -18.82 3.98 40.86
CA GLU A 215 -20.21 4.40 41.08
C GLU A 215 -21.12 3.31 41.61
N LYS A 216 -20.89 2.05 41.21
CA LYS A 216 -21.55 0.89 41.83
C LYS A 216 -21.23 0.83 43.33
N LEU A 217 -20.00 1.16 43.72
CA LEU A 217 -19.59 1.28 45.12
C LEU A 217 -20.24 2.47 45.85
N SER A 218 -20.73 3.49 45.13
CA SER A 218 -21.35 4.70 45.66
C SER A 218 -22.89 4.60 45.84
N ASN A 219 -23.52 3.46 45.51
CA ASN A 219 -24.97 3.23 45.66
C ASN A 219 -25.88 4.26 44.94
N LYS A 220 -25.45 4.85 43.81
CA LYS A 220 -26.32 5.65 42.93
C LYS A 220 -26.86 4.80 41.78
N ASN A 221 -28.11 4.35 41.90
CA ASN A 221 -28.85 3.64 40.86
C ASN A 221 -29.21 4.59 39.70
N SER A 222 -28.31 4.79 38.72
CA SER A 222 -28.71 5.22 37.36
C SER A 222 -27.53 5.08 36.36
N ILE A 223 -27.28 3.85 35.89
CA ILE A 223 -26.16 3.57 34.96
C ILE A 223 -26.50 3.99 33.52
N ASN A 224 -27.78 4.04 33.13
CA ASN A 224 -28.17 4.14 31.72
C ASN A 224 -28.32 5.58 31.17
N ASN A 225 -28.36 6.60 32.04
CA ASN A 225 -28.54 8.01 31.65
C ASN A 225 -27.46 8.92 32.24
N LYS A 226 -26.25 8.39 32.48
CA LYS A 226 -25.18 9.22 33.02
C LYS A 226 -24.61 10.12 31.93
N ILE A 227 -24.74 11.41 32.18
CA ILE A 227 -24.17 12.48 31.37
C ILE A 227 -22.76 12.76 31.90
N ILE A 228 -21.75 12.57 31.05
CA ILE A 228 -20.41 13.09 31.26
C ILE A 228 -20.41 14.52 30.72
N SER A 229 -20.52 15.48 31.62
CA SER A 229 -20.39 16.90 31.25
C SER A 229 -18.91 17.22 31.07
N THR A 230 -18.53 17.63 29.86
CA THR A 230 -17.26 18.31 29.60
C THR A 230 -17.50 19.83 29.64
N ASN A 231 -16.44 20.64 29.64
CA ASN A 231 -16.56 22.11 29.63
C ASN A 231 -17.30 22.67 28.40
N GLN A 232 -17.65 21.83 27.41
CA GLN A 232 -18.29 22.23 26.16
C GLN A 232 -19.51 21.38 25.75
N GLU A 233 -19.63 20.11 26.14
CA GLU A 233 -20.75 19.23 25.76
C GLU A 233 -21.05 18.12 26.79
N GLU A 234 -22.31 17.68 26.81
CA GLU A 234 -22.85 16.58 27.64
C GLU A 234 -22.92 15.27 26.86
N TYR A 235 -22.17 14.24 27.29
CA TYR A 235 -22.11 12.96 26.58
C TYR A 235 -22.73 11.81 27.38
N ASN A 236 -23.58 11.02 26.74
CA ASN A 236 -24.10 9.78 27.34
C ASN A 236 -23.02 8.68 27.32
N LEU A 237 -22.76 8.08 28.49
CA LEU A 237 -21.79 6.99 28.66
C LEU A 237 -22.00 5.82 27.67
N SER A 238 -23.25 5.44 27.41
CA SER A 238 -23.59 4.37 26.46
C SER A 238 -23.18 4.71 25.02
N THR A 239 -23.26 5.98 24.62
CA THR A 239 -22.79 6.47 23.32
C THR A 239 -21.28 6.33 23.20
N ILE A 240 -20.53 6.66 24.26
CA ILE A 240 -19.07 6.56 24.27
C ILE A 240 -18.61 5.10 24.18
N ILE A 241 -19.25 4.19 24.92
CA ILE A 241 -18.97 2.75 24.85
C ILE A 241 -19.24 2.19 23.45
N ASN A 242 -20.34 2.60 22.83
CA ASN A 242 -20.65 2.18 21.46
C ASN A 242 -19.65 2.75 20.44
N LEU A 243 -19.21 4.00 20.64
CA LEU A 243 -18.20 4.63 19.79
C LEU A 243 -16.83 3.94 19.92
N GLU A 244 -16.42 3.52 21.12
CA GLU A 244 -15.19 2.74 21.35
C GLU A 244 -15.22 1.41 20.60
N LYS A 245 -16.31 0.65 20.75
CA LYS A 245 -16.50 -0.61 20.03
C LYS A 245 -16.47 -0.41 18.52
N SER A 246 -17.16 0.62 18.01
CA SER A 246 -17.16 0.94 16.58
C SER A 246 -15.75 1.24 16.07
N LYS A 247 -15.03 2.14 16.74
CA LYS A 247 -13.66 2.53 16.35
C LYS A 247 -12.69 1.36 16.39
N LYS A 248 -12.78 0.50 17.40
CA LYS A 248 -11.95 -0.70 17.49
C LYS A 248 -12.24 -1.66 16.33
N ASN A 249 -13.51 -1.91 16.04
CA ASN A 249 -13.92 -2.73 14.91
C ASN A 249 -13.42 -2.13 13.57
N GLU A 250 -13.51 -0.81 13.39
CA GLU A 250 -13.01 -0.13 12.19
C GLU A 250 -11.51 -0.27 12.01
N ILE A 251 -10.73 -0.23 13.10
CA ILE A 251 -9.28 -0.46 13.06
C ILE A 251 -9.00 -1.92 12.70
N ASP A 252 -9.67 -2.89 13.33
CA ASP A 252 -9.46 -4.31 13.05
C ASP A 252 -9.84 -4.67 11.61
N GLU A 253 -10.93 -4.10 11.08
CA GLU A 253 -11.31 -4.26 9.67
C GLU A 253 -10.31 -3.58 8.72
N GLU A 254 -9.74 -2.44 9.10
CA GLU A 254 -8.69 -1.78 8.33
C GLU A 254 -7.40 -2.60 8.28
N ILE A 255 -6.98 -3.19 9.40
CA ILE A 255 -5.83 -4.12 9.46
C ILE A 255 -6.07 -5.29 8.50
N LYS A 256 -7.24 -5.97 8.60
CA LYS A 256 -7.60 -7.07 7.69
C LYS A 256 -7.60 -6.62 6.23
N ARG A 257 -8.15 -5.44 5.94
CA ARG A 257 -8.19 -4.87 4.58
C ARG A 257 -6.78 -4.63 4.05
N ALA A 258 -5.88 -4.06 4.84
CA ALA A 258 -4.49 -3.80 4.44
C ALA A 258 -3.76 -5.10 4.08
N TYR A 259 -3.88 -6.13 4.93
CA TYR A 259 -3.28 -7.45 4.67
C TYR A 259 -3.92 -8.20 3.49
N LYS A 260 -5.20 -7.98 3.21
CA LYS A 260 -5.88 -8.54 2.02
C LYS A 260 -5.44 -7.88 0.71
N ILE A 261 -5.28 -6.56 0.70
CA ILE A 261 -4.95 -5.80 -0.51
C ILE A 261 -3.47 -5.90 -0.86
N PHE A 262 -2.58 -5.93 0.15
CA PHE A 262 -1.13 -6.01 -0.03
C PHE A 262 -0.67 -7.08 -1.03
N PRO A 263 -1.02 -8.37 -0.89
CA PRO A 263 -0.54 -9.42 -1.81
C PRO A 263 -1.15 -9.29 -3.21
N ILE A 264 -2.39 -8.79 -3.32
CA ILE A 264 -3.06 -8.57 -4.61
C ILE A 264 -2.33 -7.48 -5.40
N ALA A 265 -2.01 -6.36 -4.75
CA ALA A 265 -1.29 -5.26 -5.39
C ALA A 265 0.12 -5.70 -5.83
N TYR A 266 0.82 -6.45 -4.99
CA TYR A 266 2.15 -6.96 -5.31
C TYR A 266 2.10 -7.97 -6.47
N HIS A 267 1.12 -8.87 -6.49
CA HIS A 267 0.93 -9.81 -7.58
C HIS A 267 0.64 -9.09 -8.91
N ALA A 268 -0.25 -8.10 -8.90
CA ALA A 268 -0.52 -7.28 -10.08
C ALA A 268 0.73 -6.55 -10.60
N TYR A 269 1.57 -6.02 -9.70
CA TYR A 269 2.86 -5.44 -10.09
C TYR A 269 3.82 -6.49 -10.67
N SER A 270 3.89 -7.68 -10.08
CA SER A 270 4.74 -8.76 -10.60
C SER A 270 4.33 -9.18 -12.00
N GLU A 271 3.02 -9.33 -12.26
CA GLU A 271 2.51 -9.61 -13.60
C GLU A 271 2.81 -8.47 -14.58
N TYR A 272 2.67 -7.22 -14.14
CA TYR A 272 3.04 -6.06 -14.93
C TYR A 272 4.53 -6.09 -15.33
N GLU A 273 5.44 -6.27 -14.37
CA GLU A 273 6.89 -6.28 -14.65
C GLU A 273 7.30 -7.42 -15.59
N ASN A 274 6.71 -8.61 -15.43
CA ASN A 274 6.99 -9.76 -16.31
C ASN A 274 6.58 -9.50 -17.76
N ASN A 275 5.45 -8.84 -17.96
CA ASN A 275 4.83 -8.69 -19.28
C ASN A 275 5.19 -7.37 -19.97
N PHE A 276 5.77 -6.40 -19.25
CA PHE A 276 5.93 -5.04 -19.78
C PHE A 276 6.83 -4.98 -21.03
N SER A 277 7.91 -5.77 -21.09
CA SER A 277 8.78 -5.80 -22.28
C SER A 277 8.04 -6.31 -23.53
N ILE A 278 7.11 -7.26 -23.37
CA ILE A 278 6.24 -7.74 -24.46
C ILE A 278 5.27 -6.63 -24.89
N HIS A 279 4.70 -5.88 -23.94
CA HIS A 279 3.84 -4.74 -24.26
C HIS A 279 4.57 -3.66 -25.06
N ILE A 280 5.81 -3.33 -24.70
CA ILE A 280 6.64 -2.41 -25.52
C ILE A 280 6.82 -2.96 -26.93
N LEU A 281 7.19 -4.24 -27.06
CA LEU A 281 7.42 -4.84 -28.37
C LEU A 281 6.16 -4.80 -29.24
N LEU A 282 5.00 -5.11 -28.66
CA LEU A 282 3.70 -5.03 -29.34
C LEU A 282 3.34 -3.60 -29.74
N GLU A 283 3.61 -2.61 -28.88
CA GLU A 283 3.38 -1.19 -29.19
C GLU A 283 4.27 -0.74 -30.35
N LEU A 284 5.54 -1.16 -30.36
CA LEU A 284 6.48 -0.87 -31.44
C LEU A 284 6.08 -1.51 -32.77
N LEU A 285 5.57 -2.75 -32.75
CA LEU A 285 5.12 -3.47 -33.94
C LEU A 285 3.74 -3.05 -34.44
N ARG A 286 2.95 -2.33 -33.63
CA ARG A 286 1.54 -2.01 -33.93
C ARG A 286 1.39 -1.25 -35.25
N GLU A 287 2.20 -0.23 -35.48
CA GLU A 287 2.10 0.59 -36.69
C GLU A 287 2.51 -0.22 -37.94
N ASP A 288 3.58 -1.01 -37.85
CA ASP A 288 4.04 -1.88 -38.93
C ASP A 288 3.02 -2.98 -39.24
N PHE A 289 2.36 -3.55 -38.22
CA PHE A 289 1.29 -4.52 -38.39
C PHE A 289 0.06 -3.90 -39.08
N ILE A 290 -0.34 -2.68 -38.69
CA ILE A 290 -1.44 -1.96 -39.34
C ILE A 290 -1.08 -1.65 -40.81
N ALA A 291 0.15 -1.22 -41.08
CA ALA A 291 0.63 -0.93 -42.42
C ALA A 291 0.69 -2.20 -43.28
N PHE A 292 1.23 -3.30 -42.75
CA PHE A 292 1.25 -4.60 -43.39
C PHE A 292 -0.17 -5.08 -43.74
N ARG A 293 -1.10 -5.04 -42.77
CA ARG A 293 -2.49 -5.43 -42.98
C ARG A 293 -3.16 -4.60 -44.08
N LYS A 294 -2.95 -3.27 -44.09
CA LYS A 294 -3.47 -2.38 -45.14
C LYS A 294 -2.91 -2.72 -46.52
N ASN A 295 -1.60 -2.96 -46.60
CA ASN A 295 -0.94 -3.31 -47.86
C ASN A 295 -1.39 -4.68 -48.36
N TYR A 296 -1.48 -5.68 -47.47
CA TYR A 296 -1.99 -7.00 -47.79
C TYR A 296 -3.42 -6.95 -48.36
N HIS A 297 -4.32 -6.19 -47.72
CA HIS A 297 -5.67 -5.97 -48.25
C HIS A 297 -5.67 -5.31 -49.64
N LYS A 298 -4.81 -4.30 -49.85
CA LYS A 298 -4.66 -3.65 -51.17
C LYS A 298 -4.17 -4.61 -52.25
N THR A 299 -3.24 -5.51 -51.91
CA THR A 299 -2.67 -6.48 -52.87
C THR A 299 -3.63 -7.64 -53.16
N ILE A 300 -4.37 -8.11 -52.16
CA ILE A 300 -5.31 -9.24 -52.33
C ILE A 300 -6.62 -8.84 -52.99
N ASN A 301 -7.13 -7.62 -52.78
CA ASN A 301 -8.40 -7.20 -53.37
C ASN A 301 -8.45 -7.35 -54.91
N PRO A 302 -7.43 -6.89 -55.66
CA PRO A 302 -7.36 -7.10 -57.10
C PRO A 302 -7.29 -8.57 -57.48
N ILE A 303 -6.54 -9.41 -56.73
CA ILE A 303 -6.42 -10.85 -56.99
C ILE A 303 -7.77 -11.54 -56.80
N ASN A 304 -8.52 -11.19 -55.76
CA ASN A 304 -9.88 -11.69 -55.57
C ASN A 304 -10.79 -11.27 -56.72
N GLN A 305 -10.73 -10.02 -57.18
CA GLN A 305 -11.51 -9.58 -58.34
C GLN A 305 -11.13 -10.33 -59.62
N VAL A 306 -9.85 -10.59 -59.85
CA VAL A 306 -9.39 -11.39 -61.00
C VAL A 306 -9.88 -12.83 -60.89
N GLY A 307 -9.76 -13.46 -59.72
CA GLY A 307 -10.29 -14.80 -59.46
C GLY A 307 -11.80 -14.89 -59.74
N TYR A 308 -12.58 -13.93 -59.25
CA TYR A 308 -14.02 -13.85 -59.55
C TYR A 308 -14.31 -13.68 -61.06
N LYS A 309 -13.52 -12.84 -61.77
CA LYS A 309 -13.67 -12.65 -63.21
C LYS A 309 -13.31 -13.92 -64.00
N ILE A 310 -12.25 -14.63 -63.63
CA ILE A 310 -11.84 -15.89 -64.26
C ILE A 310 -12.90 -16.97 -64.02
N ILE A 311 -13.36 -17.15 -62.78
CA ILE A 311 -14.41 -18.13 -62.45
C ILE A 311 -15.71 -17.83 -63.21
N ASN A 312 -16.10 -16.56 -63.31
CA ASN A 312 -17.28 -16.17 -64.09
C ASN A 312 -17.07 -16.33 -65.60
N ALA A 313 -15.87 -16.10 -66.12
CA ALA A 313 -15.54 -16.33 -67.53
C ALA A 313 -15.54 -17.82 -67.89
N MET A 314 -15.12 -18.69 -66.97
CA MET A 314 -15.15 -20.16 -67.14
C MET A 314 -16.56 -20.77 -66.99
N LYS A 315 -17.51 -20.02 -66.41
CA LYS A 315 -18.91 -20.45 -66.28
C LYS A 315 -19.77 -20.09 -67.50
N LYS A 316 -19.28 -19.24 -68.40
CA LYS A 316 -19.86 -18.97 -69.71
C LYS A 316 -19.31 -19.94 -70.74
#